data_AF-A0AAE0ZSU4-F1
#
_entry.id   AF-A0AAE0ZSU4-F1
#
_cell.length_a   1.000
_cell.length_b   1.000
_cell.length_c   1.000
_cell.angle_alpha   90.00
_cell.angle_beta   90.00
_cell.angle_gamma   90.00
#
_symmetry.space_group_name_H-M   'P 1'
#
loop_
_entity.id
_entity.type
_entity.pdbx_description
1 polymer ?
#
loop_
_entity_poly.entity_id
_entity_poly.type
_entity_poly.pdbx_seq_one_letter_code
_entity_poly.pdbx_strand_id
1 'polypeptide(L)'
;MPCFLPVDMSFQMLKSKPARHRKLQQIGLAAEFQSNSETSTWLKSFFGLPALDPHEVEDCFAFVVMNNCPDSKSDLLCKFADYVFHNYISDSARYPPTLWASQDIAIRTTNA
;
A
#
# COMPACT_ATOMS: atom_id res chain seq x y z
N MET A 1 3.12 9.14 21.91
CA MET A 1 1.85 8.38 21.80
C MET A 1 1.83 7.74 20.44
N PRO A 2 2.01 6.42 20.30
CA PRO A 2 1.98 5.79 18.99
C PRO A 2 0.55 5.84 18.49
N CYS A 3 0.32 6.52 17.36
CA CYS A 3 -0.98 6.59 16.70
C CYS A 3 -1.35 5.21 16.19
N PHE A 4 -1.96 4.38 17.05
CA PHE A 4 -2.69 3.21 16.62
C PHE A 4 -3.86 3.68 15.76
N LEU A 5 -3.68 3.64 14.45
CA LEU A 5 -4.78 3.84 13.52
C LEU A 5 -5.81 2.73 13.77
N PRO A 6 -7.11 3.05 13.82
CA PRO A 6 -8.16 2.04 13.90
C PRO A 6 -7.98 1.04 12.76
N VAL A 7 -8.16 -0.24 13.08
CA VAL A 7 -8.07 -1.41 12.17
C VAL A 7 -8.73 -1.17 10.81
N ASP A 8 -9.87 -0.51 10.83
CA ASP A 8 -10.66 -0.12 9.65
C ASP A 8 -9.94 0.86 8.70
N MET A 9 -9.15 1.80 9.25
CA MET A 9 -8.41 2.80 8.47
C MET A 9 -7.20 2.20 7.75
N SER A 10 -6.63 1.12 8.28
CA SER A 10 -5.52 0.39 7.65
C SER A 10 -5.96 -0.24 6.32
N PHE A 11 -7.12 -0.89 6.32
CA PHE A 11 -7.71 -1.53 5.14
C PHE A 11 -8.20 -0.51 4.11
N GLN A 12 -8.71 0.62 4.58
CA GLN A 12 -9.06 1.79 3.77
C GLN A 12 -7.84 2.47 3.14
N MET A 13 -6.61 2.25 3.63
CA MET A 13 -5.43 2.94 3.09
C MET A 13 -5.12 2.53 1.64
N LEU A 14 -5.34 1.27 1.27
CA LEU A 14 -5.22 0.81 -0.12
C LEU A 14 -6.46 1.13 -0.97
N LYS A 15 -7.64 1.21 -0.35
CA LYS A 15 -8.93 1.36 -1.06
C LYS A 15 -9.47 2.80 -1.14
N SER A 16 -8.97 3.73 -0.31
CA SER A 16 -9.55 5.07 -0.09
C SER A 16 -8.50 6.19 -0.19
N LYS A 17 -8.64 7.06 -1.22
CA LYS A 17 -7.79 8.24 -1.45
C LYS A 17 -7.55 9.13 -0.20
N PRO A 18 -8.57 9.48 0.62
CA PRO A 18 -8.35 10.34 1.79
C PRO A 18 -7.58 9.68 2.94
N ALA A 19 -7.78 8.37 3.19
CA ALA A 19 -7.04 7.65 4.23
C ALA A 19 -5.55 7.57 3.90
N ARG A 20 -5.23 7.30 2.63
CA ARG A 20 -3.87 7.30 2.11
C ARG A 20 -3.20 8.66 2.20
N HIS A 21 -3.90 9.72 1.80
CA HIS A 21 -3.34 11.07 1.86
C HIS A 21 -2.97 11.46 3.29
N ARG A 22 -3.81 11.12 4.28
CA ARG A 22 -3.50 11.33 5.71
C ARG A 22 -2.25 10.57 6.17
N LYS A 23 -2.04 9.32 5.72
CA LYS A 23 -0.85 8.55 6.09
C LYS A 23 0.42 9.08 5.41
N LEU A 24 0.35 9.42 4.12
CA LEU A 24 1.46 10.03 3.38
C LEU A 24 1.86 11.39 3.99
N GLN A 25 0.90 12.17 4.48
CA GLN A 25 1.15 13.39 5.25
C GLN A 25 1.90 13.10 6.55
N GLN A 26 1.49 12.09 7.32
CA GLN A 26 2.18 11.69 8.56
C GLN A 26 3.62 11.21 8.34
N ILE A 27 3.91 10.57 7.21
CA ILE A 27 5.25 10.08 6.87
C ILE A 27 6.12 11.18 6.23
N GLY A 28 5.53 12.32 5.85
CA GLY A 28 6.23 13.40 5.15
C GLY A 28 6.43 13.15 3.65
N LEU A 29 5.72 12.18 3.06
CA LEU A 29 5.79 11.82 1.65
C LEU A 29 4.66 12.45 0.80
N ALA A 30 3.79 13.28 1.37
CA ALA A 30 2.66 13.85 0.66
C ALA A 30 3.06 14.77 -0.51
N ALA A 31 4.13 15.56 -0.36
CA ALA A 31 4.65 16.43 -1.42
C ALA A 31 5.30 15.63 -2.56
N GLU A 32 6.09 14.60 -2.21
CA GLU A 32 6.70 13.65 -3.15
C GLU A 32 5.63 12.93 -3.97
N PHE A 33 4.53 12.53 -3.32
CA PHE A 33 3.45 11.81 -3.97
C PHE A 33 2.69 12.62 -5.04
N GLN A 34 2.62 13.94 -4.89
CA GLN A 34 2.03 14.84 -5.91
C GLN A 34 3.01 15.24 -7.00
N SER A 35 4.30 14.99 -6.80
CA SER A 35 5.30 15.21 -7.82
C SER A 35 5.24 14.10 -8.89
N ASN A 36 5.89 14.29 -10.04
CA ASN A 36 6.13 13.22 -11.01
C ASN A 36 7.55 12.63 -10.86
N SER A 37 8.09 12.62 -9.63
CA SER A 37 9.37 11.99 -9.33
C SER A 37 9.29 10.47 -9.38
N GLU A 38 10.45 9.82 -9.51
CA GLU A 38 10.59 8.37 -9.42
C GLU A 38 10.01 7.81 -8.12
N THR A 39 10.18 8.53 -7.00
CA THR A 39 9.54 8.25 -5.70
C THR A 39 8.02 8.19 -5.81
N SER A 40 7.40 9.13 -6.55
CA SER A 40 5.95 9.16 -6.70
C SER A 40 5.44 8.00 -7.54
N THR A 41 6.18 7.62 -8.57
CA THR A 41 5.90 6.44 -9.41
C THR A 41 6.00 5.18 -8.57
N TRP A 42 7.07 5.01 -7.80
CA TRP A 42 7.25 3.89 -6.89
C TRP A 42 6.14 3.79 -5.84
N LEU A 43 5.76 4.90 -5.22
CA LEU A 43 4.63 4.96 -4.27
C LEU A 43 3.29 4.62 -4.94
N LYS A 44 3.15 4.86 -6.25
CA LYS A 44 1.94 4.50 -6.99
C LYS A 44 1.89 3.01 -7.32
N SER A 45 3.02 2.32 -7.44
CA SER A 45 3.09 0.86 -7.70
C SER A 45 2.30 0.05 -6.66
N PHE A 46 2.29 0.50 -5.40
CA PHE A 46 1.51 -0.12 -4.32
C PHE A 46 -0.02 -0.12 -4.56
N PHE A 47 -0.54 0.76 -5.43
CA PHE A 47 -1.95 0.75 -5.80
C PHE A 47 -2.32 -0.36 -6.78
N GLY A 48 -1.34 -0.94 -7.47
CA GLY A 48 -1.58 -2.08 -8.37
C GLY A 48 -1.75 -3.39 -7.61
N LEU A 49 -1.24 -3.48 -6.38
CA LEU A 49 -1.25 -4.72 -5.60
C LEU A 49 -2.65 -5.32 -5.38
N PRO A 50 -3.72 -4.56 -5.08
CA PRO A 50 -5.05 -5.14 -4.89
C PRO A 50 -5.65 -5.80 -6.14
N ALA A 51 -5.14 -5.47 -7.32
CA ALA A 51 -5.62 -6.06 -8.58
C ALA A 51 -4.93 -7.39 -8.91
N LEU A 52 -3.92 -7.79 -8.14
CA LEU A 52 -3.19 -9.05 -8.33
C LEU A 52 -3.88 -10.19 -7.59
N ASP A 53 -3.58 -11.43 -7.98
CA ASP A 53 -3.95 -12.60 -7.20
C ASP A 53 -3.26 -12.56 -5.82
N PRO A 54 -3.94 -12.93 -4.72
CA PRO A 54 -3.36 -12.95 -3.38
C PRO A 54 -2.03 -13.70 -3.29
N HIS A 55 -1.85 -14.76 -4.07
CA HIS A 55 -0.63 -15.56 -4.10
C HIS A 55 0.51 -14.88 -4.87
N GLU A 56 0.19 -13.93 -5.75
CA GLU A 56 1.18 -13.18 -6.54
C GLU A 56 1.58 -11.85 -5.89
N VAL A 57 0.87 -11.39 -4.86
CA VAL A 57 1.12 -10.09 -4.21
C VAL A 57 2.50 -10.03 -3.55
N GLU A 58 2.90 -11.08 -2.83
CA GLU A 58 4.20 -11.11 -2.14
C GLU A 58 5.35 -11.12 -3.14
N ASP A 59 5.26 -11.96 -4.16
CA ASP A 59 6.25 -12.03 -5.24
C ASP A 59 6.33 -10.70 -6.00
N CYS A 60 5.20 -10.11 -6.38
CA CYS A 60 5.18 -8.82 -7.07
C CYS A 60 5.80 -7.71 -6.20
N PHE A 61 5.54 -7.73 -4.90
CA PHE A 61 6.14 -6.78 -3.98
C PHE A 61 7.67 -6.94 -3.90
N ALA A 62 8.17 -8.16 -3.73
CA ALA A 62 9.59 -8.45 -3.61
C ALA A 62 10.35 -8.20 -4.92
N PHE A 63 9.82 -8.64 -6.06
CA PHE A 63 10.54 -8.61 -7.34
C PHE A 63 10.26 -7.37 -8.18
N VAL A 64 9.10 -6.72 -8.04
CA VAL A 64 8.74 -5.55 -8.85
C VAL A 64 8.79 -4.27 -8.02
N VAL A 65 8.12 -4.24 -6.87
CA VAL A 65 8.04 -3.01 -6.08
C VAL A 65 9.39 -2.68 -5.46
N MET A 66 10.03 -3.62 -4.76
CA MET A 66 11.33 -3.36 -4.14
C MET A 66 12.45 -3.11 -5.14
N ASN A 67 12.45 -3.82 -6.28
CA ASN A 67 13.48 -3.65 -7.31
C ASN A 67 13.43 -2.27 -7.99
N ASN A 68 12.25 -1.63 -8.02
CA ASN A 68 12.07 -0.28 -8.56
C ASN A 68 12.14 0.82 -7.48
N CYS A 69 12.65 0.51 -6.28
CA CYS A 69 12.78 1.50 -5.22
C CYS A 69 13.88 2.52 -5.58
N PRO A 70 13.57 3.83 -5.63
CA PRO A 70 14.57 4.84 -5.92
C PRO A 70 15.57 5.01 -4.76
N ASP A 71 16.84 5.26 -5.10
CA ASP A 71 17.92 5.47 -4.12
C ASP A 71 17.73 6.77 -3.32
N SER A 72 17.07 7.77 -3.91
CA SER A 72 16.79 9.04 -3.24
C SER A 72 15.74 8.84 -2.14
N LYS A 73 16.15 9.03 -0.87
CA LYS A 73 15.32 8.85 0.35
C LYS A 73 15.06 7.39 0.75
N SER A 74 15.99 6.48 0.48
CA SER A 74 15.82 5.04 0.76
C SER A 74 15.39 4.75 2.21
N ASP A 75 15.92 5.41 3.24
CA ASP A 75 15.55 5.10 4.64
C ASP A 75 14.06 5.31 4.96
N LEU A 76 13.43 6.38 4.44
CA LEU A 76 12.00 6.62 4.64
C LEU A 76 11.14 5.66 3.79
N LEU A 77 11.61 5.34 2.58
CA LEU A 77 10.92 4.42 1.67
C LEU A 77 10.99 2.98 2.18
N CYS A 78 12.15 2.53 2.65
CA CYS A 78 12.34 1.24 3.31
C CYS A 78 11.43 1.11 4.54
N LYS A 79 11.38 2.12 5.42
CA LYS A 79 10.46 2.11 6.58
C LYS A 79 9.00 1.99 6.18
N PHE A 80 8.60 2.68 5.10
CA PHE A 80 7.25 2.56 4.57
C PHE A 80 6.99 1.16 3.99
N ALA A 81 7.96 0.62 3.24
CA ALA A 81 7.86 -0.69 2.63
C ALA A 81 7.80 -1.81 3.67
N ASP A 82 8.64 -1.76 4.70
CA ASP A 82 8.58 -2.69 5.85
C ASP A 82 7.24 -2.63 6.56
N TYR A 83 6.71 -1.42 6.79
CA TYR A 83 5.39 -1.25 7.37
C TYR A 83 4.32 -1.92 6.50
N VAL A 84 4.37 -1.73 5.18
CA VAL A 84 3.43 -2.36 4.25
C VAL A 84 3.58 -3.87 4.28
N PHE A 85 4.82 -4.38 4.24
CA PHE A 85 5.10 -5.80 4.22
C PHE A 85 4.53 -6.51 5.45
N HIS A 86 4.85 -6.01 6.64
CA HIS A 86 4.44 -6.61 7.90
C HIS A 86 2.94 -6.45 8.20
N ASN A 87 2.27 -5.42 7.68
CA ASN A 87 0.86 -5.18 7.98
C ASN A 87 -0.09 -5.70 6.90
N TYR A 88 0.39 -5.89 5.66
CA TYR A 88 -0.49 -6.19 4.52
C TYR A 88 -0.04 -7.33 3.61
N ILE A 89 1.26 -7.67 3.55
CA ILE A 89 1.77 -8.59 2.52
C ILE A 89 2.14 -9.96 3.07
N SER A 90 2.89 -10.00 4.17
CA SER A 90 3.29 -11.26 4.80
C SER A 90 2.06 -12.13 5.13
N ASP A 91 2.19 -13.44 5.07
CA ASP A 91 1.17 -14.37 5.58
C ASP A 91 0.80 -14.13 7.05
N SER A 92 1.76 -13.64 7.84
CA SER A 92 1.56 -13.28 9.25
C SER A 92 1.03 -11.85 9.45
N ALA A 93 0.75 -11.15 8.35
CA ALA A 93 0.28 -9.78 8.40
C ALA A 93 -1.08 -9.67 9.10
N ARG A 94 -1.33 -8.50 9.67
CA ARG A 94 -2.64 -8.19 10.26
C ARG A 94 -3.77 -8.21 9.22
N TYR A 95 -3.45 -7.87 7.97
CA TYR A 95 -4.37 -7.94 6.84
C TYR A 95 -3.69 -8.60 5.64
N PRO A 96 -3.57 -9.93 5.61
CA PRO A 96 -2.84 -10.60 4.54
C PRO A 96 -3.53 -10.40 3.17
N PRO A 97 -2.81 -10.63 2.06
CA PRO A 97 -3.32 -10.44 0.70
C PRO A 97 -4.64 -11.17 0.44
N THR A 98 -4.85 -12.33 1.04
CA THR A 98 -6.10 -13.11 0.93
C THR A 98 -7.36 -12.36 1.36
N LEU A 99 -7.25 -11.28 2.14
CA LEU A 99 -8.39 -10.45 2.55
C LEU A 99 -8.71 -9.32 1.56
N TRP A 100 -7.75 -8.88 0.75
CA TRP A 100 -7.88 -7.63 -0.02
C TRP A 100 -7.40 -7.68 -1.47
N ALA A 101 -6.53 -8.62 -1.81
CA ALA A 101 -6.07 -8.91 -3.17
C ALA A 101 -7.03 -9.91 -3.83
N SER A 102 -6.93 -10.05 -5.14
CA SER A 102 -8.04 -10.46 -6.02
C SER A 102 -9.21 -9.49 -5.86
N GLN A 103 -9.11 -8.36 -6.54
CA GLN A 103 -10.30 -7.60 -6.81
C GLN A 103 -11.12 -8.39 -7.84
N ASP A 104 -11.99 -9.26 -7.34
CA ASP A 104 -13.32 -9.38 -7.90
C ASP A 104 -13.86 -7.93 -7.98
N ILE A 105 -13.73 -7.33 -9.16
CA ILE A 105 -14.58 -6.21 -9.60
C ILE A 105 -16.04 -6.70 -9.73
N ALA A 106 -16.32 -7.96 -9.38
CA ALA A 106 -17.64 -8.52 -9.26
C ALA A 106 -18.36 -7.98 -8.02
N ILE A 107 -19.39 -7.16 -8.30
CA ILE A 107 -20.61 -6.98 -7.51
C ILE A 107 -20.53 -5.86 -6.44
N ARG A 108 -20.59 -4.61 -6.92
CA ARG A 108 -21.50 -3.62 -6.30
C ARG A 108 -22.86 -3.69 -7.01
N THR A 109 -23.67 -4.72 -6.71
CA THR A 109 -25.13 -4.63 -6.87
C THR A 109 -25.77 -4.73 -5.50
N THR A 110 -26.47 -3.65 -5.09
CA THR A 110 -27.28 -3.48 -3.86
C THR A 110 -27.34 -1.96 -3.64
N ASN A 111 -28.43 -1.22 -3.81
CA ASN A 111 -29.89 -1.43 -3.71
C ASN A 111 -30.56 -0.24 -4.43
N ALA A 112 -31.85 -0.13 -4.77
CA ALA A 112 -33.03 -1.00 -4.82
C ALA A 112 -34.03 -0.27 -5.75
#